data_AF-A0A7J8G8F3-F1
#
_entry.id   AF-A0A7J8G8F3-F1
#
_cell.length_a   1.000
_cell.length_b   1.000
_cell.length_c   1.000
_cell.angle_alpha   90.00
_cell.angle_beta   90.00
_cell.angle_gamma   90.00
#
_symmetry.space_group_name_H-M   'P 1'
#
loop_
_entity.id
_entity.type
_entity.pdbx_description
1 polymer ?
#
loop_
_entity_poly.entity_id
_entity_poly.type
_entity_poly.pdbx_seq_one_letter_code
_entity_poly.pdbx_strand_id
1 'polypeptide(L)'
;MHAIQLLGNCVTITHTSRNDEFFITPSTTVPSVFELNFYSNGVLQVFIMEAIIACSLHAVLNKRGAGGPAGTSPGLVSQEQLVQKATSLCYLLSNEGTISLPCQTFSQNCHETVGRFIQYGILIVAEQDDQEDISPGLAEQQWDKKLPEPLSWRSDEEDEDSDFGEEQRDCYLKVSQSKEHQQFITFLQRLLGPLLEAYSSAAIFIHNFSGPVPEPEYLQKLHKYLLTRTERNIAVYAESATYCLVKNAVKMFKDIGVFKETKQKRVSVLELSSTFLPQCNRQKLLEYILSFVVL
;
A
#
# COMPACT_ATOMS: atom_id res chain seq x y z
N MET A 1 11.91 7.66 -32.28
CA MET A 1 12.82 8.34 -31.31
C MET A 1 12.25 9.61 -30.68
N HIS A 2 10.97 9.96 -30.87
CA HIS A 2 10.41 11.19 -30.27
C HIS A 2 10.33 11.13 -28.73
N ALA A 3 9.95 9.98 -28.15
CA ALA A 3 9.84 9.81 -26.70
C ALA A 3 11.19 10.02 -25.96
N ILE A 4 12.31 9.58 -26.55
CA ILE A 4 13.64 9.75 -25.95
C ILE A 4 14.07 11.22 -26.02
N GLN A 5 13.73 11.91 -27.11
CA GLN A 5 14.00 13.35 -27.25
C GLN A 5 13.24 14.19 -26.21
N LEU A 6 12.04 13.75 -25.79
CA LEU A 6 11.27 14.40 -24.73
C LEU A 6 11.94 14.29 -23.35
N LEU A 7 12.71 13.23 -23.10
CA LEU A 7 13.46 13.04 -21.85
C LEU A 7 14.74 13.90 -21.80
N GLY A 8 15.12 14.52 -22.92
CA GLY A 8 16.18 15.52 -23.00
C GLY A 8 17.46 15.12 -22.26
N ASN A 9 17.90 15.98 -21.35
CA ASN A 9 19.13 15.81 -20.57
C ASN A 9 19.00 14.79 -19.42
N CYS A 10 17.81 14.22 -19.20
CA CYS A 10 17.59 13.22 -18.17
C CYS A 10 18.11 11.84 -18.57
N VAL A 11 18.43 11.63 -19.85
CA VAL A 11 18.94 10.36 -20.37
C VAL A 11 20.16 10.57 -21.25
N THR A 12 21.14 9.68 -21.15
CA THR A 12 22.31 9.64 -22.02
C THR A 12 22.19 8.46 -22.97
N ILE A 13 22.26 8.73 -24.27
CA ILE A 13 22.26 7.72 -25.33
C ILE A 13 23.69 7.41 -25.69
N THR A 14 24.11 6.15 -25.51
CA THR A 14 25.42 5.68 -25.93
C THR A 14 25.26 4.74 -27.13
N HIS A 15 25.92 5.06 -28.23
CA HIS A 15 25.89 4.25 -29.44
C HIS A 15 27.06 3.26 -29.43
N THR A 16 26.81 2.00 -29.74
CA THR A 16 27.88 1.02 -29.96
C THR A 16 28.17 0.90 -31.46
N SER A 17 29.45 0.94 -31.82
CA SER A 17 29.88 0.93 -33.23
C SER A 17 29.66 -0.40 -33.94
N ARG A 18 29.16 -1.43 -33.25
CA ARG A 18 29.27 -2.83 -33.71
C ARG A 18 27.95 -3.45 -34.17
N ASN A 19 26.79 -2.80 -33.95
CA ASN A 19 25.50 -3.42 -34.31
C ASN A 19 24.30 -2.46 -34.44
N ASP A 20 24.51 -1.14 -34.56
CA ASP A 20 23.43 -0.13 -34.53
C ASP A 20 22.59 -0.15 -33.23
N GLU A 21 23.12 -0.80 -32.19
CA GLU A 21 22.54 -0.89 -30.85
C GLU A 21 22.92 0.35 -30.03
N PHE A 22 21.92 0.97 -29.40
CA PHE A 22 22.09 2.10 -28.50
C PHE A 22 21.60 1.75 -27.09
N PHE A 23 22.35 2.19 -26.08
CA PHE A 23 21.99 2.06 -24.67
C PHE A 23 21.53 3.40 -24.13
N ILE A 24 20.36 3.38 -23.47
CA ILE A 24 19.82 4.54 -22.77
C ILE A 24 20.16 4.37 -21.29
N THR A 25 20.86 5.35 -20.74
CA THR A 25 21.19 5.38 -19.31
C THR A 25 20.58 6.62 -18.67
N PRO A 26 19.87 6.51 -17.53
CA PRO A 26 19.31 7.67 -16.86
C PRO A 26 20.42 8.49 -16.18
N SER A 27 20.29 9.81 -16.21
CA SER A 27 21.09 10.73 -15.40
C SER A 27 20.62 10.65 -13.95
N THR A 28 21.53 10.36 -13.03
CA THR A 28 21.25 10.21 -11.59
C THR A 28 21.38 11.52 -10.82
N THR A 29 21.52 12.66 -11.51
CA THR A 29 21.50 13.97 -10.84
C THR A 29 20.11 14.28 -10.30
N VAL A 30 20.03 14.97 -9.15
CA VAL A 30 18.74 15.30 -8.51
C VAL A 30 17.75 15.99 -9.47
N PRO A 31 18.13 16.98 -10.29
CA PRO A 31 17.20 17.60 -11.24
C PRO A 31 16.66 16.59 -12.27
N SER A 32 17.51 15.74 -12.83
CA SER A 32 17.11 14.72 -13.80
C SER A 32 16.18 13.68 -13.18
N VAL A 33 16.47 13.26 -11.95
CA VAL A 33 15.61 12.31 -11.22
C VAL A 33 14.23 12.92 -10.95
N PHE A 34 14.15 14.19 -10.56
CA PHE A 34 12.86 14.86 -10.31
C PHE A 34 12.03 15.02 -11.59
N GLU A 35 12.68 15.30 -12.73
CA GLU A 35 12.01 15.38 -14.02
C GLU A 35 11.55 14.00 -14.51
N LEU A 36 12.38 12.96 -14.37
CA LEU A 36 11.97 11.57 -14.65
C LEU A 36 10.82 11.13 -13.74
N ASN A 37 10.86 11.49 -12.46
CA ASN A 37 9.78 11.22 -11.51
C ASN A 37 8.46 11.85 -11.98
N PHE A 38 8.51 13.10 -12.45
CA PHE A 38 7.36 13.80 -12.99
C PHE A 38 6.69 13.01 -14.13
N TYR A 39 7.47 12.45 -15.06
CA TYR A 39 6.93 11.60 -16.12
C TYR A 39 6.44 10.24 -15.59
N SER A 40 7.15 9.65 -14.63
CA SER A 40 6.79 8.36 -14.04
C SER A 40 5.46 8.39 -13.27
N ASN A 41 5.05 9.56 -12.74
CA ASN A 41 3.77 9.72 -12.05
C ASN A 41 2.56 9.32 -12.91
N GLY A 42 2.66 9.44 -14.24
CA GLY A 42 1.62 8.94 -15.14
C GLY A 42 1.44 7.42 -15.07
N VAL A 43 2.54 6.68 -14.88
CA VAL A 43 2.52 5.21 -14.73
C VAL A 43 1.99 4.83 -13.35
N LEU A 44 2.40 5.56 -12.30
CA LEU A 44 1.92 5.32 -10.93
C LEU A 44 0.39 5.33 -10.85
N GLN A 45 -0.28 6.32 -11.45
CA GLN A 45 -1.74 6.41 -11.39
C GLN A 45 -2.46 5.25 -12.08
N VAL A 46 -1.84 4.62 -13.08
CA VAL A 46 -2.42 3.46 -13.78
C VAL A 46 -2.40 2.21 -12.90
N PHE A 47 -1.36 2.05 -12.07
CA PHE A 47 -1.12 0.86 -11.24
C PHE A 47 -1.28 1.13 -9.74
N ILE A 48 -1.85 2.27 -9.33
CA ILE A 48 -1.82 2.70 -7.93
C ILE A 48 -2.50 1.67 -7.01
N MET A 49 -3.63 1.10 -7.43
CA MET A 49 -4.34 0.09 -6.65
C MET A 49 -3.56 -1.21 -6.57
N GLU A 50 -3.01 -1.69 -7.68
CA GLU A 50 -2.17 -2.88 -7.76
C GLU A 50 -0.91 -2.73 -6.90
N ALA A 51 -0.28 -1.55 -6.93
CA ALA A 51 0.85 -1.20 -6.08
C ALA A 51 0.49 -1.20 -4.60
N ILE A 52 -0.68 -0.66 -4.23
CA ILE A 52 -1.21 -0.70 -2.87
C ILE A 52 -1.41 -2.16 -2.41
N ILE A 53 -2.02 -3.01 -3.23
CA ILE A 53 -2.18 -4.45 -2.91
C ILE A 53 -0.81 -5.12 -2.76
N ALA A 54 0.14 -4.88 -3.66
CA ALA A 54 1.47 -5.49 -3.62
C ALA A 54 2.30 -5.09 -2.39
N CYS A 55 2.26 -3.81 -1.98
CA CYS A 55 2.88 -3.35 -0.73
C CYS A 55 2.17 -3.87 0.52
N SER A 56 0.83 -4.00 0.47
CA SER A 56 0.04 -4.54 1.58
C SER A 56 0.27 -6.04 1.76
N LEU A 57 0.42 -6.77 0.66
CA LEU A 57 0.82 -8.17 0.64
C LEU A 57 2.17 -8.37 1.33
N HIS A 58 3.15 -7.51 1.02
CA HIS A 58 4.44 -7.52 1.73
C HIS A 58 4.25 -7.28 3.23
N ALA A 59 3.46 -6.29 3.63
CA ALA A 59 3.22 -5.98 5.04
C ALA A 59 2.59 -7.14 5.82
N VAL A 60 1.65 -7.87 5.21
CA VAL A 60 1.02 -9.05 5.82
C VAL A 60 2.01 -10.21 5.94
N LEU A 61 2.79 -10.49 4.89
CA LEU A 61 3.77 -11.56 4.90
C LEU A 61 4.93 -11.29 5.87
N ASN A 62 5.44 -10.06 5.91
CA ASN A 62 6.60 -9.69 6.72
C ASN A 62 6.28 -9.72 8.22
N LYS A 63 5.07 -9.33 8.64
CA LYS A 63 4.63 -9.46 10.05
C LYS A 63 4.68 -10.90 10.56
N ARG A 64 4.48 -11.90 9.69
CA ARG A 64 4.49 -13.31 10.09
C ARG A 64 5.90 -13.84 10.37
N GLY A 65 6.91 -13.28 9.71
CA GLY A 65 8.32 -13.64 9.89
C GLY A 65 8.92 -13.23 11.25
N ALA A 66 8.29 -12.29 11.97
CA ALA A 66 8.82 -11.72 13.21
C ALA A 66 8.19 -12.27 14.51
N GLY A 67 7.19 -13.17 14.43
CA GLY A 67 6.58 -13.75 15.64
C GLY A 67 5.15 -14.29 15.51
N GLY A 68 4.73 -14.76 14.33
CA GLY A 68 3.41 -15.36 14.16
C GLY A 68 3.28 -16.72 14.86
N PRO A 69 2.10 -17.08 15.40
CA PRO A 69 1.87 -18.40 15.97
C PRO A 69 2.11 -19.49 14.93
N ALA A 70 2.77 -20.58 15.36
CA ALA A 70 3.33 -21.65 14.54
C ALA A 70 2.33 -22.54 13.78
N GLY A 71 1.07 -22.11 13.62
CA GLY A 71 -0.04 -22.93 13.13
C GLY A 71 -0.51 -22.64 11.70
N THR A 72 0.22 -21.84 10.91
CA THR A 72 -0.23 -21.54 9.54
C THR A 72 0.92 -21.71 8.57
N SER A 73 0.66 -22.42 7.47
CA SER A 73 1.69 -22.74 6.49
C SER A 73 2.38 -21.47 5.95
N PRO A 74 3.70 -21.52 5.69
CA PRO A 74 4.45 -20.37 5.21
C PRO A 74 3.92 -19.96 3.82
N GLY A 75 3.22 -18.82 3.77
CA GLY A 75 2.75 -18.21 2.51
C GLY A 75 1.25 -18.09 2.32
N LEU A 76 0.42 -18.55 3.27
CA LEU A 76 -1.03 -18.29 3.26
C LEU A 76 -1.36 -16.89 3.79
N VAL A 77 -2.20 -16.16 3.07
CA VAL A 77 -2.63 -14.79 3.40
C VAL A 77 -4.14 -14.74 3.43
N SER A 78 -4.72 -14.34 4.56
CA SER A 78 -6.16 -14.06 4.65
C SER A 78 -6.54 -12.91 3.70
N GLN A 79 -7.57 -13.12 2.88
CA GLN A 79 -8.08 -12.11 1.97
C GLN A 79 -8.63 -10.91 2.73
N GLU A 80 -9.35 -11.14 3.85
CA GLU A 80 -9.87 -10.05 4.68
C GLU A 80 -8.73 -9.20 5.26
N GLN A 81 -7.69 -9.85 5.81
CA GLN A 81 -6.52 -9.15 6.37
C GLN A 81 -5.77 -8.35 5.29
N LEU A 82 -5.62 -8.91 4.08
CA LEU A 82 -5.00 -8.21 2.96
C LEU A 82 -5.81 -6.97 2.55
N VAL A 83 -7.12 -7.10 2.41
CA VAL A 83 -8.01 -5.99 2.04
C VAL A 83 -8.04 -4.92 3.13
N GLN A 84 -8.08 -5.31 4.41
CA GLN A 84 -8.03 -4.36 5.53
C GLN A 84 -6.69 -3.59 5.51
N LYS A 85 -5.57 -4.28 5.26
CA LYS A 85 -4.25 -3.64 5.15
C LYS A 85 -4.16 -2.71 3.95
N ALA A 86 -4.63 -3.14 2.79
CA ALA A 86 -4.68 -2.31 1.59
C ALA A 86 -5.55 -1.07 1.78
N THR A 87 -6.73 -1.23 2.38
CA THR A 87 -7.63 -0.12 2.70
C THR A 87 -6.95 0.89 3.63
N SER A 88 -6.21 0.41 4.65
CA SER A 88 -5.44 1.29 5.53
C SER A 88 -4.35 2.07 4.79
N LEU A 89 -3.71 1.45 3.79
CA LEU A 89 -2.72 2.10 2.94
C LEU A 89 -3.38 3.09 1.95
N CYS A 90 -4.57 2.80 1.41
CA CYS A 90 -5.36 3.75 0.62
C CYS A 90 -5.65 5.03 1.40
N TYR A 91 -6.02 4.92 2.68
CA TYR A 91 -6.22 6.09 3.53
C TYR A 91 -4.94 6.88 3.76
N LEU A 92 -3.79 6.21 3.96
CA LEU A 92 -2.50 6.90 4.10
C LEU A 92 -2.10 7.68 2.83
N LEU A 93 -2.47 7.17 1.66
CA LEU A 93 -2.08 7.73 0.36
C LEU A 93 -3.18 8.54 -0.30
N SER A 94 -4.26 8.87 0.41
CA SER A 94 -5.42 9.57 -0.16
C SER A 94 -5.11 10.97 -0.71
N ASN A 95 -3.93 11.51 -0.39
CA ASN A 95 -3.44 12.79 -0.88
C ASN A 95 -2.55 12.70 -2.15
N GLU A 96 -2.20 11.50 -2.61
CA GLU A 96 -1.27 11.27 -3.74
C GLU A 96 -1.96 11.11 -5.10
N GLY A 97 -3.28 10.93 -5.13
CA GLY A 97 -4.03 10.77 -6.37
C GLY A 97 -5.45 10.27 -6.17
N THR A 98 -6.13 10.02 -7.29
CA THR A 98 -7.49 9.49 -7.29
C THR A 98 -7.45 7.97 -7.13
N ILE A 99 -7.45 7.51 -5.88
CA ILE A 99 -7.47 6.08 -5.54
C ILE A 99 -8.87 5.47 -5.75
N SER A 100 -9.92 6.27 -5.67
CA SER A 100 -11.30 5.82 -5.83
C SER A 100 -12.12 6.82 -6.64
N LEU A 101 -13.04 6.30 -7.47
CA LEU A 101 -14.04 7.11 -8.14
C LEU A 101 -15.14 7.54 -7.14
N PRO A 102 -15.94 8.56 -7.48
CA PRO A 102 -17.10 8.93 -6.66
C PRO A 102 -17.98 7.71 -6.39
N CYS A 103 -18.50 7.60 -5.17
CA CYS A 103 -19.38 6.53 -4.69
C CYS A 103 -18.73 5.15 -4.48
N GLN A 104 -17.44 4.97 -4.79
CA GLN A 104 -16.71 3.74 -4.47
C GLN A 104 -15.95 3.88 -3.14
N THR A 105 -16.00 2.83 -2.32
CA THR A 105 -15.20 2.75 -1.09
C THR A 105 -13.83 2.13 -1.37
N PHE A 106 -12.80 2.50 -0.59
CA PHE A 106 -11.48 1.88 -0.72
C PHE A 106 -11.51 0.35 -0.55
N SER A 107 -12.36 -0.15 0.35
CA SER A 107 -12.52 -1.59 0.57
C SER A 107 -12.99 -2.30 -0.72
N GLN A 108 -14.00 -1.73 -1.41
CA GLN A 108 -14.51 -2.29 -2.67
C GLN A 108 -13.41 -2.33 -3.74
N ASN A 109 -12.68 -1.22 -3.95
CA ASN A 109 -11.60 -1.19 -4.95
C ASN A 109 -10.47 -2.17 -4.60
N CYS A 110 -10.21 -2.38 -3.32
CA CYS A 110 -9.25 -3.38 -2.85
C CYS A 110 -9.74 -4.80 -3.18
N HIS A 111 -11.01 -5.14 -2.89
CA HIS A 111 -11.59 -6.44 -3.25
C HIS A 111 -11.54 -6.68 -4.77
N GLU A 112 -11.92 -5.70 -5.58
CA GLU A 112 -11.87 -5.78 -7.04
C GLU A 112 -10.44 -6.01 -7.54
N THR A 113 -9.46 -5.30 -6.98
CA THR A 113 -8.05 -5.45 -7.37
C THR A 113 -7.46 -6.78 -6.93
N VAL A 114 -7.83 -7.29 -5.75
CA VAL A 114 -7.49 -8.65 -5.34
C VAL A 114 -8.11 -9.68 -6.30
N GLY A 115 -9.36 -9.48 -6.71
CA GLY A 115 -10.01 -10.31 -7.74
C GLY A 115 -9.22 -10.33 -9.06
N ARG A 116 -8.72 -9.18 -9.52
CA ARG A 116 -7.83 -9.11 -10.70
C ARG A 116 -6.52 -9.87 -10.49
N PHE A 117 -5.90 -9.78 -9.31
CA PHE A 117 -4.69 -10.55 -9.00
C PHE A 117 -4.94 -12.07 -9.03
N ILE A 118 -6.13 -12.51 -8.60
CA ILE A 118 -6.55 -13.91 -8.69
C ILE A 118 -6.75 -14.32 -10.15
N GLN A 119 -7.45 -13.50 -10.94
CA GLN A 119 -7.67 -13.74 -12.37
C GLN A 119 -6.35 -13.83 -13.17
N TYR A 120 -5.35 -13.03 -12.80
CA TYR A 120 -4.01 -13.08 -13.40
C TYR A 120 -3.13 -14.22 -12.86
N GLY A 121 -3.61 -15.00 -11.87
CA GLY A 121 -2.85 -16.09 -11.26
C GLY A 121 -1.67 -15.64 -10.38
N ILE A 122 -1.63 -14.35 -10.01
CA ILE A 122 -0.64 -13.80 -9.08
C ILE A 122 -0.97 -14.27 -7.65
N LEU A 123 -2.26 -14.27 -7.32
CA LEU A 123 -2.81 -14.85 -6.10
C LEU A 123 -3.60 -16.11 -6.47
N ILE A 124 -3.49 -17.15 -5.65
CA ILE A 124 -4.16 -18.44 -5.87
C ILE A 124 -4.97 -18.72 -4.62
N VAL A 125 -6.26 -19.03 -4.76
CA VAL A 125 -7.09 -19.43 -3.62
C VAL A 125 -6.57 -20.76 -3.09
N ALA A 126 -6.34 -20.85 -1.78
CA ALA A 126 -5.86 -22.07 -1.14
C ALA A 126 -6.91 -23.20 -1.24
N GLU A 127 -6.44 -24.44 -1.29
CA GLU A 127 -7.33 -25.61 -1.37
C GLU A 127 -7.99 -25.87 0.00
N GLN A 128 -9.16 -26.54 -0.01
CA GLN A 128 -9.97 -26.79 1.19
C GLN A 128 -9.20 -27.51 2.31
N ASP A 129 -8.33 -28.48 1.96
CA ASP A 129 -7.49 -29.20 2.93
C ASP A 129 -6.56 -28.26 3.71
N ASP A 130 -6.02 -27.22 3.06
CA ASP A 130 -5.18 -26.21 3.75
C ASP A 130 -6.02 -25.26 4.62
N GLN A 131 -7.33 -25.13 4.35
CA GLN A 131 -8.25 -24.23 5.05
C GLN A 131 -8.87 -24.88 6.29
N GLU A 132 -9.12 -26.20 6.24
CA GLU A 132 -9.63 -27.00 7.36
C GLU A 132 -8.63 -27.08 8.53
N ASP A 133 -7.32 -27.11 8.26
CA ASP A 133 -6.27 -27.08 9.28
C ASP A 133 -6.17 -25.74 10.04
N ILE A 134 -6.74 -24.66 9.49
CA ILE A 134 -6.61 -23.29 10.01
C ILE A 134 -7.89 -22.82 10.71
N SER A 135 -9.05 -23.33 10.28
CA SER A 135 -10.37 -22.99 10.83
C SER A 135 -11.01 -24.21 11.51
N PRO A 136 -10.78 -24.45 12.82
CA PRO A 136 -11.46 -25.53 13.52
C PRO A 136 -12.90 -25.09 13.84
N GLY A 137 -13.84 -25.37 12.94
CA GLY A 137 -15.25 -25.03 13.09
C GLY A 137 -16.17 -26.23 12.83
N LEU A 138 -16.49 -26.97 13.89
CA LEU A 138 -17.64 -27.89 14.02
C LEU A 138 -17.71 -29.09 13.05
N ALA A 139 -16.79 -30.04 13.22
CA ALA A 139 -17.21 -31.44 13.10
C ALA A 139 -18.22 -31.75 14.23
N GLU A 140 -19.26 -32.53 13.91
CA GLU A 140 -20.27 -33.10 14.82
C GLU A 140 -21.44 -32.18 15.25
N GLN A 141 -22.48 -32.08 14.41
CA GLN A 141 -23.86 -32.19 14.93
C GLN A 141 -24.67 -33.20 14.12
N GLN A 142 -24.55 -34.44 14.60
CA GLN A 142 -25.43 -35.58 14.43
C GLN A 142 -26.92 -35.19 14.33
N TRP A 143 -27.52 -35.38 13.15
CA TRP A 143 -28.96 -35.26 12.94
C TRP A 143 -29.70 -36.46 13.56
N ASP A 144 -29.88 -36.42 14.86
CA ASP A 144 -30.82 -37.29 15.58
C ASP A 144 -31.99 -36.43 16.10
N LYS A 145 -33.12 -36.47 15.38
CA LYS A 145 -34.46 -36.78 15.92
C LYS A 145 -35.56 -36.62 14.87
N LYS A 146 -36.18 -37.77 14.56
CA LYS A 146 -37.51 -37.93 14.00
C LYS A 146 -38.54 -36.99 14.67
N LEU A 147 -39.37 -36.32 13.88
CA LEU A 147 -40.77 -36.03 14.21
C LEU A 147 -41.63 -36.08 12.92
N PRO A 148 -42.90 -36.51 13.00
CA PRO A 148 -43.72 -36.90 11.84
C PRO A 148 -44.63 -35.78 11.32
N GLU A 149 -44.82 -35.76 10.00
CA GLU A 149 -45.90 -35.09 9.25
C GLU A 149 -47.29 -35.71 9.58
N PRO A 150 -48.45 -35.08 9.27
CA PRO A 150 -48.69 -34.32 8.04
C PRO A 150 -49.59 -33.06 8.18
N LEU A 151 -49.92 -32.45 7.02
CA LEU A 151 -50.89 -31.38 6.72
C LEU A 151 -50.21 -30.01 6.52
N SER A 152 -50.18 -29.39 5.34
CA SER A 152 -50.82 -29.68 4.05
C SER A 152 -50.05 -28.97 2.94
N TRP A 153 -49.62 -29.74 1.95
CA TRP A 153 -48.98 -29.28 0.73
C TRP A 153 -49.96 -28.47 -0.13
N ARG A 154 -49.61 -27.21 -0.43
CA ARG A 154 -50.04 -26.51 -1.65
C ARG A 154 -48.82 -25.85 -2.29
N SER A 155 -48.48 -26.38 -3.47
CA SER A 155 -47.62 -25.92 -4.58
C SER A 155 -46.75 -24.69 -4.34
N ASP A 156 -45.41 -24.80 -4.42
CA ASP A 156 -44.58 -24.79 -5.67
C ASP A 156 -44.79 -23.43 -6.37
N GLU A 157 -43.83 -22.49 -6.33
CA GLU A 157 -42.58 -22.52 -7.10
C GLU A 157 -41.42 -21.79 -6.36
N GLU A 158 -40.31 -22.50 -6.14
CA GLU A 158 -38.90 -22.05 -6.14
C GLU A 158 -38.49 -20.73 -5.42
N ASP A 159 -38.46 -20.76 -4.08
CA ASP A 159 -37.48 -19.96 -3.30
C ASP A 159 -36.29 -20.87 -2.97
N GLU A 160 -35.41 -21.09 -3.97
CA GLU A 160 -34.12 -21.73 -3.77
C GLU A 160 -33.15 -20.77 -3.06
N ASP A 161 -32.74 -21.19 -1.87
CA ASP A 161 -31.44 -20.93 -1.25
C ASP A 161 -31.11 -19.49 -0.84
N SER A 162 -31.81 -19.00 0.20
CA SER A 162 -31.18 -18.03 1.10
C SER A 162 -30.27 -18.76 2.08
N ASP A 163 -29.08 -19.16 1.61
CA ASP A 163 -27.96 -19.65 2.42
C ASP A 163 -27.28 -18.51 3.20
N PHE A 164 -28.09 -17.70 3.88
CA PHE A 164 -27.63 -16.57 4.71
C PHE A 164 -27.10 -17.05 6.08
N GLY A 165 -26.49 -18.24 6.09
CA GLY A 165 -26.07 -18.98 7.28
C GLY A 165 -24.67 -19.58 7.20
N GLU A 166 -23.98 -19.53 6.06
CA GLU A 166 -22.53 -19.68 6.05
C GLU A 166 -21.90 -18.34 6.43
N GLU A 167 -21.46 -18.22 7.68
CA GLU A 167 -20.47 -17.23 8.09
C GLU A 167 -19.39 -17.18 6.99
N GLN A 168 -19.31 -16.04 6.28
CA GLN A 168 -18.46 -15.84 5.11
C GLN A 168 -17.03 -16.27 5.44
N ARG A 169 -16.68 -17.52 5.12
CA ARG A 169 -15.40 -18.11 5.55
C ARG A 169 -14.29 -17.26 4.97
N ASP A 170 -13.36 -16.82 5.80
CA ASP A 170 -12.22 -16.05 5.33
C ASP A 170 -11.43 -16.90 4.31
N CYS A 171 -11.28 -16.34 3.11
CA CYS A 171 -10.59 -16.99 2.01
C CYS A 171 -9.09 -16.81 2.18
N TYR A 172 -8.33 -17.90 2.21
CA TYR A 172 -6.88 -17.83 2.25
C TYR A 172 -6.28 -17.87 0.84
N LEU A 173 -5.28 -17.04 0.61
CA LEU A 173 -4.61 -16.85 -0.66
C LEU A 173 -3.14 -17.25 -0.56
N LYS A 174 -2.64 -17.96 -1.56
CA LYS A 174 -1.21 -18.24 -1.77
C LYS A 174 -0.66 -17.31 -2.84
N VAL A 175 0.57 -16.84 -2.63
CA VAL A 175 1.27 -16.03 -3.63
C VAL A 175 1.98 -16.95 -4.63
N SER A 176 1.78 -16.71 -5.92
CA SER A 176 2.40 -17.48 -6.98
C SER A 176 3.92 -17.37 -6.95
N GLN A 177 4.62 -18.50 -7.09
CA GLN A 177 6.09 -18.58 -7.09
C GLN A 177 6.71 -18.39 -8.48
N SER A 178 5.91 -18.09 -9.51
CA SER A 178 6.43 -17.82 -10.85
C SER A 178 7.34 -16.60 -10.85
N LYS A 179 8.48 -16.69 -11.53
CA LYS A 179 9.46 -15.60 -11.65
C LYS A 179 8.83 -14.33 -12.22
N GLU A 180 7.96 -14.47 -13.21
CA GLU A 180 7.28 -13.34 -13.86
C GLU A 180 6.35 -12.61 -12.88
N HIS A 181 5.57 -13.35 -12.10
CA HIS A 181 4.70 -12.79 -11.06
C HIS A 181 5.49 -12.09 -9.96
N GLN A 182 6.59 -12.69 -9.51
CA GLN A 182 7.48 -12.08 -8.50
C GLN A 182 8.13 -10.79 -9.01
N GLN A 183 8.55 -10.76 -10.27
CA GLN A 183 9.07 -9.56 -10.91
C GLN A 183 8.01 -8.47 -11.03
N PHE A 184 6.77 -8.83 -11.38
CA PHE A 184 5.66 -7.89 -11.47
C PHE A 184 5.29 -7.31 -10.09
N ILE A 185 5.20 -8.15 -9.05
CA ILE A 185 4.99 -7.70 -7.66
C ILE A 185 6.11 -6.74 -7.23
N THR A 186 7.37 -7.08 -7.52
CA THR A 186 8.52 -6.23 -7.20
C THR A 186 8.44 -4.89 -7.93
N PHE A 187 8.03 -4.89 -9.20
CA PHE A 187 7.82 -3.67 -9.98
C PHE A 187 6.75 -2.77 -9.31
N LEU A 188 5.61 -3.34 -8.94
CA LEU A 188 4.53 -2.64 -8.26
C LEU A 188 4.96 -2.05 -6.91
N GLN A 189 5.73 -2.81 -6.12
CA GLN A 189 6.27 -2.34 -4.84
C GLN A 189 7.25 -1.18 -5.03
N ARG A 190 8.14 -1.26 -6.03
CA ARG A 190 9.08 -0.18 -6.35
C ARG A 190 8.39 1.08 -6.87
N LEU A 191 7.25 0.94 -7.54
CA LEU A 191 6.47 2.07 -8.02
C LEU A 191 5.94 2.93 -6.87
N LEU A 192 5.60 2.31 -5.73
CA LEU A 192 5.15 3.01 -4.52
C LEU A 192 6.28 3.39 -3.56
N GLY A 193 7.47 2.81 -3.74
CA GLY A 193 8.66 2.99 -2.91
C GLY A 193 9.00 4.44 -2.59
N PRO A 194 9.13 5.34 -3.59
CA PRO A 194 9.44 6.76 -3.35
C PRO A 194 8.42 7.47 -2.43
N LEU A 195 7.13 7.17 -2.60
CA LEU A 195 6.06 7.74 -1.78
C LEU A 195 6.18 7.26 -0.34
N LEU A 196 6.31 5.94 -0.14
CA LEU A 196 6.43 5.36 1.19
C LEU A 196 7.72 5.78 1.91
N GLU A 197 8.83 5.94 1.17
CA GLU A 197 10.09 6.46 1.72
C GLU A 197 9.96 7.93 2.13
N ALA A 198 9.25 8.76 1.36
CA ALA A 198 9.00 10.15 1.72
C ALA A 198 8.16 10.24 3.01
N TYR A 199 7.10 9.44 3.14
CA TYR A 199 6.21 9.42 4.31
C TYR A 199 6.92 8.87 5.55
N SER A 200 7.69 7.79 5.42
CA SER A 200 8.48 7.24 6.53
C SER A 200 9.58 8.22 6.95
N SER A 201 10.26 8.87 6.01
CA SER A 201 11.25 9.92 6.33
C SER A 201 10.61 11.13 7.01
N ALA A 202 9.40 11.52 6.61
CA ALA A 202 8.64 12.57 7.29
C ALA A 202 8.21 12.14 8.71
N ALA A 203 7.83 10.87 8.90
CA ALA A 203 7.56 10.31 10.22
C ALA A 203 8.81 10.31 11.13
N ILE A 204 9.98 9.95 10.59
CA ILE A 204 11.27 10.06 11.32
C ILE A 204 11.52 11.52 11.72
N PHE A 205 11.29 12.47 10.81
CA PHE A 205 11.52 13.90 11.08
C PHE A 205 10.66 14.42 12.25
N ILE A 206 9.43 13.92 12.41
CA ILE A 206 8.53 14.27 13.52
C ILE A 206 9.09 13.91 14.90
N HIS A 207 10.01 12.93 15.01
CA HIS A 207 10.62 12.61 16.31
C HIS A 207 11.38 13.80 16.92
N ASN A 208 11.92 14.68 16.08
CA ASN A 208 12.67 15.86 16.47
C ASN A 208 11.82 17.15 16.46
N PHE A 209 10.50 17.03 16.40
CA PHE A 209 9.60 18.19 16.36
C PHE A 209 9.65 18.96 17.68
N SER A 210 9.94 20.26 17.61
CA SER A 210 10.08 21.15 18.77
C SER A 210 9.15 22.36 18.67
N GLY A 211 8.05 22.34 19.43
CA GLY A 211 7.15 23.47 19.61
C GLY A 211 6.25 23.81 18.42
N PRO A 212 5.38 24.82 18.53
CA PRO A 212 4.59 25.32 17.41
C PRO A 212 5.50 25.85 16.30
N VAL A 213 5.31 25.36 15.07
CA VAL A 213 6.09 25.79 13.90
C VAL A 213 5.14 26.25 12.79
N PRO A 214 5.37 27.41 12.14
CA PRO A 214 4.63 27.77 10.94
C PRO A 214 4.75 26.68 9.87
N GLU A 215 3.63 26.27 9.28
CA GLU A 215 3.59 25.26 8.21
C GLU A 215 4.60 25.49 7.08
N PRO A 216 4.76 26.71 6.50
CA PRO A 216 5.75 26.92 5.44
C PRO A 216 7.20 26.69 5.92
N GLU A 217 7.51 27.06 7.17
CA GLU A 217 8.83 26.84 7.75
C GLU A 217 9.07 25.34 7.98
N TYR A 218 8.05 24.62 8.46
CA TYR A 218 8.13 23.18 8.64
C TYR A 218 8.34 22.44 7.31
N LEU A 219 7.57 22.80 6.27
CA LEU A 219 7.70 22.23 4.93
C LEU A 219 9.11 22.43 4.35
N GLN A 220 9.69 23.63 4.52
CA GLN A 220 11.04 23.91 4.06
C GLN A 220 12.10 23.10 4.82
N LYS A 221 11.98 22.99 6.15
CA LYS A 221 12.89 22.18 6.97
C LYS A 221 12.82 20.70 6.61
N LEU A 222 11.61 20.17 6.43
CA LEU A 222 11.40 18.77 6.04
C LEU A 222 11.94 18.50 4.63
N HIS A 223 11.66 19.38 3.66
CA HIS A 223 12.20 19.23 2.30
C HIS A 223 13.74 19.25 2.29
N LYS A 224 14.36 20.19 3.02
CA LYS A 224 15.83 20.21 3.18
C LYS A 224 16.37 18.93 3.81
N TYR A 225 15.68 18.39 4.81
CA TYR A 225 16.04 17.13 5.43
C TYR A 225 16.01 15.96 4.43
N LEU A 226 14.98 15.85 3.58
CA LEU A 226 14.92 14.80 2.56
C LEU A 226 15.99 14.96 1.48
N LEU A 227 16.28 16.19 1.05
CA LEU A 227 17.38 16.47 0.12
C LEU A 227 18.72 16.04 0.71
N THR A 228 19.02 16.39 1.96
CA THR A 228 20.26 15.97 2.64
C THR A 228 20.35 14.45 2.79
N ARG A 229 19.23 13.73 2.99
CA ARG A 229 19.23 12.25 2.99
C ARG A 229 19.59 11.69 1.62
N THR A 230 19.07 12.29 0.55
CA THR A 230 19.34 11.89 -0.83
C THR A 230 20.79 12.16 -1.20
N GLU A 231 21.32 13.35 -0.92
CA GLU A 231 22.71 13.73 -1.19
C GLU A 231 23.73 12.85 -0.45
N ARG A 232 23.36 12.33 0.72
CA ARG A 232 24.18 11.42 1.53
C ARG A 232 24.03 9.95 1.16
N ASN A 233 23.26 9.62 0.11
CA ASN A 233 22.93 8.24 -0.29
C ASN A 233 22.32 7.42 0.85
N ILE A 234 21.53 8.07 1.73
CA ILE A 234 20.76 7.39 2.79
C ILE A 234 19.39 6.98 2.26
N ALA A 235 18.82 7.77 1.35
CA ALA A 235 17.56 7.43 0.68
C ALA A 235 17.79 6.39 -0.42
N VAL A 236 16.91 5.40 -0.51
CA VAL A 236 16.91 4.40 -1.59
C VAL A 236 16.39 5.02 -2.88
N TYR A 237 15.37 5.86 -2.77
CA TYR A 237 14.71 6.57 -3.86
C TYR A 237 15.00 8.06 -3.76
N ALA A 238 15.80 8.59 -4.69
CA ALA A 238 16.08 10.02 -4.74
C ALA A 238 14.82 10.85 -5.02
N GLU A 239 13.83 10.27 -5.70
CA GLU A 239 12.51 10.83 -5.98
C GLU A 239 11.72 11.18 -4.71
N SER A 240 12.01 10.49 -3.58
CA SER A 240 11.34 10.71 -2.30
C SER A 240 11.52 12.14 -1.76
N ALA A 241 12.58 12.85 -2.20
CA ALA A 241 12.86 14.22 -1.82
C ALA A 241 12.06 15.28 -2.60
N THR A 242 11.09 14.88 -3.43
CA THR A 242 10.26 15.84 -4.19
C THR A 242 9.38 16.68 -3.26
N TYR A 243 9.32 18.00 -3.49
CA TYR A 243 8.53 18.93 -2.67
C TYR A 243 7.02 18.61 -2.64
N CYS A 244 6.48 18.01 -3.70
CA CYS A 244 5.08 17.56 -3.75
C CYS A 244 4.79 16.51 -2.66
N LEU A 245 5.64 15.49 -2.55
CA LEU A 245 5.51 14.42 -1.55
C LEU A 245 5.61 14.98 -0.12
N VAL A 246 6.49 15.96 0.10
CA VAL A 246 6.60 16.66 1.39
C VAL A 246 5.27 17.33 1.76
N LYS A 247 4.66 18.08 0.83
CA LYS A 247 3.37 18.74 1.08
C LYS A 247 2.27 17.72 1.35
N ASN A 248 2.20 16.65 0.58
CA ASN A 248 1.19 15.61 0.72
C ASN A 248 1.34 14.86 2.04
N ALA A 249 2.57 14.50 2.45
CA ALA A 249 2.84 13.88 3.73
C ALA A 249 2.42 14.76 4.92
N VAL A 250 2.74 16.07 4.88
CA VAL A 250 2.30 17.01 5.94
C VAL A 250 0.80 17.16 5.96
N LYS A 251 0.14 17.23 4.79
CA LYS A 251 -1.32 17.25 4.71
C LYS A 251 -1.91 15.97 5.31
N MET A 252 -1.39 14.80 4.96
CA MET A 252 -1.84 13.52 5.52
C MET A 252 -1.66 13.46 7.04
N PHE A 253 -0.54 13.95 7.55
CA PHE A 253 -0.29 14.02 9.00
C PHE A 253 -1.23 14.98 9.73
N LYS A 254 -1.76 16.01 9.05
CA LYS A 254 -2.89 16.79 9.58
C LYS A 254 -4.18 15.95 9.56
N ASP A 255 -4.47 15.28 8.46
CA ASP A 255 -5.71 14.53 8.26
C ASP A 255 -5.86 13.35 9.25
N ILE A 256 -4.78 12.62 9.57
CA ILE A 256 -4.80 11.56 10.59
C ILE A 256 -4.60 12.08 12.02
N GLY A 257 -4.51 13.40 12.21
CA GLY A 257 -4.42 14.03 13.53
C GLY A 257 -3.06 13.95 14.23
N VAL A 258 -1.95 13.76 13.51
CA VAL A 258 -0.59 13.93 14.06
C VAL A 258 -0.36 15.40 14.41
N PHE A 259 -0.72 16.28 13.48
CA PHE A 259 -0.62 17.73 13.65
C PHE A 259 -1.98 18.35 13.94
N LYS A 260 -2.02 19.23 14.92
CA LYS A 260 -3.09 20.17 15.15
C LYS A 260 -2.76 21.48 14.42
N GLU A 261 -3.64 21.89 13.52
CA GLU A 261 -3.51 23.17 12.82
C GLU A 261 -4.18 24.28 13.63
N THR A 262 -3.41 25.33 13.95
CA THR A 262 -3.94 26.56 14.55
C THR A 262 -3.69 27.73 13.59
N LYS A 263 -4.74 28.42 13.16
CA LYS A 263 -4.61 29.59 12.28
C LYS A 263 -4.29 30.83 13.10
N GLN A 264 -3.07 31.36 12.97
CA GLN A 264 -2.64 32.60 13.59
C GLN A 264 -2.31 33.63 12.50
N LYS A 265 -3.01 34.77 12.48
CA LYS A 265 -2.71 35.90 11.56
C LYS A 265 -2.57 35.47 10.08
N ARG A 266 -3.45 34.58 9.60
CA ARG A 266 -3.47 33.98 8.24
C ARG A 266 -2.36 32.96 7.94
N VAL A 267 -1.54 32.59 8.92
CA VAL A 267 -0.55 31.52 8.81
C VAL A 267 -1.01 30.31 9.61
N SER A 268 -0.99 29.14 8.98
CA SER A 268 -1.22 27.86 9.66
C SER A 268 0.02 27.52 10.50
N VAL A 269 -0.17 27.36 11.80
CA VAL A 269 0.86 26.91 12.74
C VAL A 269 0.56 25.46 13.09
N LEU A 270 1.57 24.61 12.97
CA LEU A 270 1.51 23.20 13.28
C LEU A 270 1.99 22.97 14.71
N GLU A 271 1.20 22.20 15.46
CA GLU A 271 1.56 21.70 16.79
C GLU A 271 1.33 20.19 16.81
N LEU A 272 2.11 19.45 17.59
CA LEU A 272 1.81 18.03 17.79
C LEU A 272 0.51 17.86 18.57
N SER A 273 -0.33 16.96 18.09
CA SER A 273 -1.50 16.51 18.84
C SER A 273 -1.08 15.82 20.13
N SER A 274 -1.91 15.93 21.17
CA SER A 274 -1.69 15.27 22.47
C SER A 274 -1.41 13.78 22.36
N THR A 275 -2.04 13.09 21.39
CA THR A 275 -1.83 11.67 21.09
C THR A 275 -0.42 11.36 20.61
N PHE A 276 0.24 12.31 19.92
CA PHE A 276 1.56 12.11 19.30
C PHE A 276 2.70 12.81 20.04
N LEU A 277 2.42 13.48 21.18
CA LEU A 277 3.46 13.95 22.10
C LEU A 277 4.33 12.77 22.62
N PRO A 278 3.74 11.64 23.08
CA PRO A 278 4.53 10.47 23.47
C PRO A 278 5.32 9.93 22.28
N GLN A 279 6.62 9.67 22.49
CA GLN A 279 7.49 9.10 21.46
C GLN A 279 7.01 7.73 20.98
N CYS A 280 6.35 6.94 21.84
CA CYS A 280 5.83 5.62 21.49
C CYS A 280 4.79 5.66 20.36
N ASN A 281 3.93 6.67 20.31
CA ASN A 281 2.91 6.77 19.26
C ASN A 281 3.50 7.26 17.93
N ARG A 282 4.55 8.09 17.99
CA ARG A 282 5.35 8.45 16.80
C ARG A 282 6.09 7.23 16.23
N GLN A 283 6.65 6.42 17.12
CA GLN A 283 7.29 5.16 16.74
C GLN A 283 6.30 4.17 16.09
N LYS A 284 5.09 4.02 16.66
CA LYS A 284 4.04 3.19 16.06
C LYS A 284 3.62 3.67 14.66
N LEU A 285 3.54 4.99 14.45
CA LEU A 285 3.27 5.55 13.13
C LEU A 285 4.39 5.22 12.14
N LEU A 286 5.65 5.36 12.57
CA LEU A 286 6.81 5.02 11.74
C LEU A 286 6.79 3.53 11.39
N GLU A 287 6.61 2.64 12.36
CA GLU A 287 6.51 1.19 12.16
C GLU A 287 5.35 0.80 11.24
N TYR A 288 4.21 1.49 11.38
CA TYR A 288 3.07 1.30 10.49
C TYR A 288 3.44 1.60 9.04
N ILE A 289 4.06 2.75 8.76
CA ILE A 289 4.45 3.13 7.39
C ILE A 289 5.54 2.18 6.87
N LEU A 290 6.56 1.89 7.68
CA LEU A 290 7.66 1.00 7.32
C LEU A 290 7.20 -0.42 7.03
N SER A 291 6.09 -0.88 7.61
CA SER A 291 5.56 -2.21 7.31
C SER A 291 5.20 -2.41 5.84
N PHE A 292 4.90 -1.34 5.10
CA PHE A 292 4.60 -1.38 3.66
C PHE A 292 5.82 -1.13 2.77
N VAL A 293 6.93 -0.66 3.33
CA VAL A 293 8.14 -0.31 2.57
C VAL A 293 8.91 -1.58 2.24
N VAL A 294 9.23 -1.75 0.97
CA VAL A 294 10.17 -2.77 0.48
C VAL A 294 11.46 -2.03 0.12
N LEU A 295 12.50 -2.21 0.93
CA LEU A 295 13.84 -1.64 0.69
C LEU A 295 14.66 -2.56 -0.21
#